data_AF-A0A915L3N6-F1
#
_entry.id   AF-A0A915L3N6-F1
#
_cell.length_a   1.000
_cell.length_b   1.000
_cell.length_c   1.000
_cell.angle_alpha   90.00
_cell.angle_beta   90.00
_cell.angle_gamma   90.00
#
_symmetry.space_group_name_H-M   'P 1'
#
loop_
_entity.id
_entity.type
_entity.pdbx_description
1 polymer ?
#
loop_
_entity_poly.entity_id
_entity_poly.type
_entity_poly.pdbx_seq_one_letter_code
_entity_poly.pdbx_strand_id
1 'polypeptide(L)'
;MDVVLNGTEIGKEVENDLSPVWQDAQKESLQHLTESDASKASDDHQNGTAGNNNNRNSHNGSTHSSSSVLDFHRPCQSTDLLTVHLNDGQVATVQHPDVDRKFSRLHVGSAVASCGSRLDFEARDDFARKFKIKAFDVDFQTVIESILGNRINSWTLVRGICDYGDGTKNKEDWQPFAALQAALVAKMIVCKLPTFKQDSVLKN
;
A
#
# COMPACT_ATOMS: atom_id res chain seq x y z
N MET A 1 6.74 -3.12 -0.24
CA MET A 1 5.28 -3.36 -0.16
C MET A 1 4.59 -3.32 -1.51
N ASP A 2 3.73 -4.32 -1.77
CA ASP A 2 3.12 -4.65 -3.07
C ASP A 2 1.65 -4.18 -3.20
N VAL A 3 1.07 -4.31 -4.40
CA VAL A 3 -0.34 -4.10 -4.68
C VAL A 3 -0.94 -5.40 -5.24
N VAL A 4 -2.18 -5.70 -4.87
CA VAL A 4 -2.93 -6.84 -5.36
C VAL A 4 -4.20 -6.38 -6.09
N LEU A 5 -4.48 -6.99 -7.24
CA LEU A 5 -5.66 -6.77 -8.07
C LEU A 5 -6.41 -8.10 -8.25
N ASN A 6 -7.69 -8.14 -7.86
CA ASN A 6 -8.56 -9.32 -8.04
C ASN A 6 -9.82 -8.95 -8.82
N GLY A 7 -10.15 -9.67 -9.89
CA GLY A 7 -11.33 -9.41 -10.73
C GLY A 7 -11.85 -10.66 -11.43
N THR A 8 -13.15 -10.69 -11.72
CA THR A 8 -13.86 -11.85 -12.27
C THR A 8 -13.49 -12.20 -13.72
N GLU A 9 -12.90 -11.29 -14.48
CA GLU A 9 -12.47 -11.50 -15.89
C GLU A 9 -11.10 -10.89 -16.21
N ILE A 10 -10.32 -10.50 -15.20
CA ILE A 10 -9.01 -9.87 -15.42
C ILE A 10 -7.96 -10.97 -15.59
N GLY A 11 -7.90 -11.53 -16.81
CA GLY A 11 -6.93 -12.53 -17.21
C GLY A 11 -5.50 -11.99 -17.29
N LYS A 12 -4.54 -12.91 -17.47
CA LYS A 12 -3.07 -12.69 -17.56
C LYS A 12 -2.62 -11.56 -18.51
N GLU A 13 -3.48 -11.11 -19.42
CA GLU A 13 -3.23 -10.00 -20.35
C GLU A 13 -3.02 -8.67 -19.60
N VAL A 14 -3.78 -8.40 -18.53
CA VAL A 14 -3.67 -7.15 -17.76
C VAL A 14 -2.38 -7.10 -16.92
N GLU A 15 -1.85 -8.24 -16.47
CA GLU A 15 -0.56 -8.30 -15.76
C GLU A 15 0.61 -7.90 -16.67
N ASN A 16 0.60 -8.38 -17.92
CA ASN A 16 1.63 -8.06 -18.91
C ASN A 16 1.57 -6.61 -19.38
N ASP A 17 0.36 -6.04 -19.51
CA ASP A 17 0.19 -4.65 -19.96
C ASP A 17 0.40 -3.62 -18.84
N LEU A 18 -0.01 -3.93 -17.61
CA LEU A 18 0.08 -2.98 -16.49
C LEU A 18 1.43 -3.03 -15.76
N SER A 19 2.14 -4.15 -15.73
CA SER A 19 3.41 -4.25 -14.97
C SER A 19 4.49 -3.27 -15.45
N PRO A 20 4.77 -3.12 -16.77
CA PRO A 20 5.74 -2.12 -17.25
C PRO A 20 5.28 -0.68 -17.00
N VAL A 21 4.01 -0.38 -17.31
CA VAL A 21 3.41 0.94 -17.10
C VAL A 21 3.42 1.33 -15.61
N TRP A 22 3.19 0.36 -14.74
CA TRP A 22 3.26 0.53 -13.30
C TRP A 22 4.67 0.85 -12.82
N GLN A 23 5.68 0.12 -13.31
CA GLN A 23 7.08 0.41 -12.96
C GLN A 23 7.51 1.80 -13.43
N ASP A 24 7.06 2.24 -14.60
CA ASP A 24 7.38 3.57 -15.12
C ASP A 24 6.66 4.68 -14.34
N ALA A 25 5.37 4.50 -14.00
CA ALA A 25 4.64 5.43 -13.13
C ALA A 25 5.29 5.57 -11.74
N GLN A 26 5.88 4.48 -11.21
CA GLN A 26 6.64 4.53 -9.96
C GLN A 26 7.96 5.30 -10.10
N LYS A 27 8.66 5.18 -11.24
CA LYS A 27 9.88 5.97 -11.51
C LYS A 27 9.57 7.46 -11.62
N GLU A 28 8.52 7.83 -12.35
CA GLU A 28 8.08 9.23 -12.50
C GLU A 28 7.65 9.84 -11.15
N SER A 29 6.92 9.06 -10.34
CA SER A 29 6.52 9.49 -8.99
C SER A 29 7.72 9.70 -8.06
N LEU A 30 8.76 8.85 -8.15
CA LEU A 30 10.00 9.02 -7.39
C LEU A 30 10.80 10.25 -7.84
N GLN A 31 10.79 10.60 -9.13
CA GLN A 31 11.48 11.79 -9.65
C GLN A 31 10.82 13.09 -9.16
N HIS A 32 9.49 13.18 -9.19
CA HIS A 32 8.77 14.37 -8.72
C HIS A 32 8.91 14.61 -7.20
N LEU A 33 9.12 13.56 -6.40
CA LEU A 33 9.40 13.72 -4.97
C LEU A 33 10.79 14.30 -4.71
N THR A 34 11.82 13.89 -5.48
CA THR A 34 13.18 14.43 -5.33
C THR A 34 13.32 15.91 -5.73
N GLU A 35 12.50 16.40 -6.65
CA GLU A 35 12.49 17.81 -7.06
C GLU A 35 11.78 18.72 -6.02
N SER A 36 10.84 18.16 -5.26
CA SER A 36 10.11 18.91 -4.22
C SER A 36 10.96 19.18 -2.95
N ASP A 37 11.98 18.35 -2.68
CA ASP A 37 12.93 18.57 -1.58
C ASP A 37 14.10 19.50 -1.97
N ALA A 38 14.50 19.50 -3.25
CA ALA A 38 15.56 20.38 -3.74
C ALA A 38 15.16 21.88 -3.70
N SER A 39 13.86 22.18 -3.76
CA SER A 39 13.33 23.56 -3.68
C SER A 39 13.18 24.10 -2.25
N LYS A 40 13.34 23.27 -1.21
CA LYS A 40 13.34 23.72 0.20
C LYS A 40 14.73 24.00 0.77
N ALA A 41 15.80 23.66 0.05
CA ALA A 41 17.18 23.75 0.55
C ALA A 41 17.91 25.06 0.22
N SER A 42 17.27 26.04 -0.45
CA SER A 42 17.94 27.25 -0.94
C SER A 42 17.63 28.57 -0.20
N ASP A 43 16.76 28.57 0.83
CA ASP A 43 16.24 29.81 1.43
C ASP A 43 16.68 30.10 2.88
N ASP A 44 17.79 29.53 3.35
CA ASP A 44 18.35 29.89 4.66
C ASP A 44 19.77 30.47 4.54
N HIS A 45 19.85 31.75 4.19
CA HIS A 45 21.01 32.60 4.47
C HIS A 45 20.59 34.02 4.85
N GLN A 46 20.65 34.33 6.15
CA GLN A 46 21.18 35.56 6.80
C GLN A 46 20.47 35.83 8.13
N ASN A 47 21.17 35.74 9.27
CA ASN A 47 21.82 36.89 9.94
C ASN A 47 22.26 36.50 11.37
N GLY A 48 23.40 37.02 11.83
CA GLY A 48 24.11 36.51 13.01
C GLY A 48 23.86 37.21 14.35
N THR A 49 24.64 36.74 15.33
CA THR A 49 25.19 37.44 16.53
C THR A 49 24.68 37.00 17.92
N ALA A 50 25.58 36.28 18.61
CA ALA A 50 25.92 36.26 20.06
C ALA A 50 24.84 36.35 21.17
N GLY A 51 24.91 35.39 22.11
CA GLY A 51 24.81 35.72 23.55
C GLY A 51 23.97 34.81 24.44
N ASN A 52 24.69 34.04 25.27
CA ASN A 52 24.42 33.72 26.69
C ASN A 52 23.60 32.46 27.08
N ASN A 53 24.18 31.74 28.05
CA ASN A 53 23.70 30.54 28.72
C ASN A 53 22.54 30.85 29.69
N ASN A 54 21.61 29.90 29.88
CA ASN A 54 21.29 29.36 31.21
C ASN A 54 20.29 28.19 31.16
N ASN A 55 20.63 27.17 31.96
CA ASN A 55 19.89 25.97 32.29
C ASN A 55 18.57 26.28 33.04
N ARG A 56 17.46 25.58 32.72
CA ARG A 56 16.41 25.16 33.68
C ARG A 56 15.42 24.19 33.04
N ASN A 57 15.41 23.00 33.62
CA ASN A 57 14.46 21.92 33.47
C ASN A 57 13.06 22.35 33.95
N SER A 58 12.00 22.19 33.14
CA SER A 58 10.63 21.99 33.67
C SER A 58 9.63 21.51 32.61
N HIS A 59 9.11 20.30 32.82
CA HIS A 59 7.74 19.85 32.56
C HIS A 59 7.03 20.37 31.30
N ASN A 60 7.22 19.68 30.17
CA ASN A 60 6.22 19.74 29.10
C ASN A 60 5.17 18.64 29.33
N GLY A 61 4.01 19.10 29.78
CA GLY A 61 2.78 18.33 29.80
C GLY A 61 2.44 17.80 28.40
N SER A 62 1.97 16.56 28.39
CA SER A 62 1.40 15.88 27.24
C SER A 62 0.21 16.66 26.67
N THR A 63 0.45 17.48 25.65
CA THR A 63 -0.60 17.94 24.75
C THR A 63 -0.91 16.81 23.75
N HIS A 64 -1.94 16.02 24.08
CA HIS A 64 -2.60 15.12 23.13
C HIS A 64 -3.19 15.96 22.00
N SER A 65 -2.46 16.05 20.89
CA SER A 65 -2.85 16.74 19.67
C SER A 65 -2.25 15.98 18.48
N SER A 66 -2.55 14.68 18.36
CA SER A 66 -2.08 13.87 17.25
C SER A 66 -3.07 13.93 16.09
N SER A 67 -3.18 15.09 15.44
CA SER A 67 -3.45 15.09 14.00
C SER A 67 -2.13 14.68 13.33
N SER A 68 -1.77 13.40 13.43
CA SER A 68 -0.59 12.85 12.77
C SER A 68 -0.77 13.05 11.27
N VAL A 69 0.06 13.90 10.68
CA VAL A 69 0.14 14.02 9.22
C VAL A 69 0.51 12.64 8.68
N LEU A 70 -0.36 12.06 7.85
CA LEU A 70 -0.09 10.78 7.19
C LEU A 70 1.10 10.95 6.25
N ASP A 71 2.12 10.12 6.41
CA ASP A 71 3.28 10.10 5.53
C ASP A 71 3.11 9.05 4.43
N PHE A 72 2.96 9.52 3.18
CA PHE A 72 2.78 8.66 2.02
C PHE A 72 4.10 8.28 1.34
N HIS A 73 5.25 8.69 1.87
CA HIS A 73 6.55 8.25 1.35
C HIS A 73 6.77 6.77 1.62
N ARG A 74 7.58 6.13 0.77
CA ARG A 74 7.97 4.74 0.99
C ARG A 74 8.79 4.65 2.29
N PRO A 75 8.36 3.85 3.29
CA PRO A 75 9.17 3.62 4.47
C PRO A 75 10.53 3.00 4.14
N CYS A 76 11.49 3.18 5.04
CA CYS A 76 12.85 2.65 4.85
C CYS A 76 12.83 1.13 4.60
N GLN A 77 13.66 0.63 3.67
CA GLN A 77 13.73 -0.80 3.38
C GLN A 77 14.09 -1.66 4.61
N SER A 78 14.80 -1.09 5.60
CA SER A 78 15.10 -1.76 6.86
C SER A 78 13.87 -2.03 7.74
N THR A 79 12.74 -1.36 7.49
CA THR A 79 11.46 -1.60 8.19
C THR A 79 10.56 -2.60 7.43
N ASP A 80 11.00 -3.09 6.27
CA ASP A 80 10.36 -4.14 5.47
C ASP A 80 10.72 -5.52 6.05
N LEU A 81 10.05 -5.87 7.15
CA LEU A 81 10.40 -7.01 7.99
C LEU A 81 9.28 -8.05 8.01
N LEU A 82 9.66 -9.32 7.87
CA LEU A 82 8.79 -10.48 7.94
C LEU A 82 8.92 -11.16 9.30
N THR A 83 7.80 -11.50 9.91
CA THR A 83 7.76 -12.37 11.08
C THR A 83 7.71 -13.83 10.66
N VAL A 84 8.68 -14.62 11.12
CA VAL A 84 8.78 -16.07 10.87
C VAL A 84 8.58 -16.80 12.20
N HIS A 85 7.64 -17.74 12.19
CA HIS A 85 7.41 -18.64 13.31
C HIS A 85 8.31 -19.87 13.16
N LEU A 86 9.09 -20.17 14.20
CA LEU A 86 9.98 -21.32 14.27
C LEU A 86 9.27 -22.49 14.96
N ASN A 87 9.76 -23.72 14.73
CA ASN A 87 9.14 -24.97 15.17
C ASN A 87 8.99 -25.10 16.70
N ASP A 88 9.73 -24.31 17.47
CA ASP A 88 9.74 -24.29 18.94
C ASP A 88 8.88 -23.18 19.54
N GLY A 89 8.04 -22.53 18.72
CA GLY A 89 7.20 -21.41 19.14
C GLY A 89 7.96 -20.09 19.25
N GLN A 90 9.26 -20.05 18.93
CA GLN A 90 9.98 -18.80 18.82
C GLN A 90 9.55 -18.01 17.58
N VAL A 91 9.64 -16.69 17.70
CA VAL A 91 9.30 -15.76 16.63
C VAL A 91 10.55 -14.97 16.28
N ALA A 92 10.96 -15.04 15.02
CA ALA A 92 12.08 -14.29 14.49
C ALA A 92 11.60 -13.24 13.50
N THR A 93 12.25 -12.08 13.50
CA THR A 93 12.03 -11.05 12.49
C THR A 93 13.18 -11.10 11.50
N VAL A 94 12.86 -11.29 10.22
CA VAL A 94 13.83 -11.36 9.13
C VAL A 94 13.56 -10.28 8.10
N GLN A 95 14.59 -9.83 7.39
CA GLN A 95 14.38 -8.92 6.27
C GLN A 95 13.66 -9.63 5.12
N HIS A 96 12.93 -8.84 4.32
CA HIS A 96 12.33 -9.34 3.09
C HIS A 96 13.39 -10.05 2.22
N PRO A 97 13.11 -11.24 1.65
CA PRO A 97 14.10 -12.02 0.88
C PRO A 97 14.69 -11.30 -0.33
N ASP A 98 13.94 -10.35 -0.88
CA ASP A 98 14.41 -9.41 -1.91
C ASP A 98 14.79 -8.09 -1.22
N VAL A 99 16.06 -8.00 -0.82
CA VAL A 99 16.63 -6.85 -0.07
C VAL A 99 16.88 -5.64 -0.97
N ASP A 100 17.08 -5.85 -2.27
CA ASP A 100 17.37 -4.80 -3.26
C ASP A 100 16.11 -4.22 -3.90
N ARG A 101 14.95 -4.53 -3.32
CA ARG A 101 13.65 -4.25 -3.91
C ARG A 101 13.35 -2.74 -3.97
N LYS A 102 13.51 -2.13 -5.14
CA LYS A 102 13.26 -0.69 -5.34
C LYS A 102 11.80 -0.31 -5.59
N PHE A 103 10.97 -1.23 -6.06
CA PHE A 103 9.63 -0.95 -6.59
C PHE A 103 8.53 -1.81 -5.94
N SER A 104 7.28 -1.37 -6.08
CA SER A 104 6.12 -2.18 -5.68
C SER A 104 5.73 -3.10 -6.82
N ARG A 105 5.47 -4.38 -6.54
CA ARG A 105 4.96 -5.32 -7.53
C ARG A 105 3.44 -5.26 -7.55
N LEU A 106 2.87 -5.40 -8.73
CA LEU A 106 1.44 -5.59 -8.93
C LEU A 106 1.19 -7.09 -9.11
N HIS A 107 0.41 -7.69 -8.21
CA HIS A 107 -0.02 -9.09 -8.31
C HIS A 107 -1.45 -9.13 -8.82
N VAL A 108 -1.71 -9.89 -9.89
CA VAL A 108 -3.05 -10.00 -10.50
C VAL A 108 -3.60 -11.41 -10.31
N GLY A 109 -4.90 -11.52 -10.02
CA GLY A 109 -5.64 -12.79 -9.93
C GLY A 109 -6.31 -13.03 -8.57
N SER A 110 -6.64 -14.29 -8.26
CA SER A 110 -7.26 -14.70 -6.98
C SER A 110 -6.27 -14.54 -5.83
N ALA A 111 -6.03 -13.31 -5.44
CA ALA A 111 -4.86 -12.93 -4.69
C ALA A 111 -5.20 -12.33 -3.32
N VAL A 112 -6.47 -12.05 -3.02
CA VAL A 112 -6.91 -11.59 -1.68
C VAL A 112 -8.03 -12.48 -1.17
N ALA A 113 -7.88 -13.02 0.05
CA ALA A 113 -8.95 -13.70 0.77
C ALA A 113 -9.41 -12.86 1.96
N SER A 114 -10.72 -12.87 2.23
CA SER A 114 -11.20 -12.34 3.50
C SER A 114 -10.96 -13.37 4.58
N CYS A 115 -10.25 -12.98 5.63
CA CYS A 115 -9.96 -13.85 6.74
C CYS A 115 -10.16 -13.06 8.03
N GLY A 116 -11.20 -13.40 8.80
CA GLY A 116 -11.30 -12.95 10.18
C GLY A 116 -10.01 -13.32 10.93
N SER A 117 -9.63 -12.53 11.93
CA SER A 117 -8.39 -12.59 12.72
C SER A 117 -8.18 -13.88 13.56
N ARG A 118 -8.64 -15.04 13.07
CA ARG A 118 -8.83 -16.29 13.82
C ARG A 118 -8.16 -17.53 13.23
N LEU A 119 -7.44 -17.42 12.10
CA LEU A 119 -6.61 -18.54 11.64
C LEU A 119 -5.27 -18.50 12.35
N ASP A 120 -4.82 -19.65 12.87
CA ASP A 120 -3.42 -19.82 13.23
C ASP A 120 -2.53 -19.72 11.97
N PHE A 121 -1.25 -19.44 12.18
CA PHE A 121 -0.32 -19.17 11.08
C PHE A 121 -0.20 -20.35 10.11
N GLU A 122 -0.25 -21.59 10.61
CA GLU A 122 -0.14 -22.80 9.79
C GLU A 122 -1.37 -22.99 8.90
N ALA A 123 -2.58 -22.87 9.46
CA ALA A 123 -3.83 -22.96 8.72
C ALA A 123 -3.96 -21.83 7.69
N ARG A 124 -3.51 -20.61 8.03
CA ARG A 124 -3.46 -19.47 7.10
C ARG A 124 -2.53 -19.75 5.93
N ASP A 125 -1.32 -20.24 6.20
CA ASP A 125 -0.32 -20.53 5.18
C ASP A 125 -0.73 -21.72 4.29
N ASP A 126 -1.34 -22.75 4.87
CA ASP A 126 -1.92 -23.88 4.14
C ASP A 126 -3.07 -23.44 3.23
N PHE A 127 -3.97 -22.59 3.75
CA PHE A 127 -5.05 -21.98 2.97
C PHE A 127 -4.48 -21.16 1.81
N ALA A 128 -3.49 -20.31 2.07
CA ALA A 128 -2.84 -19.50 1.05
C ALA A 128 -2.20 -20.37 -0.04
N ARG A 129 -1.49 -21.44 0.35
CA ARG A 129 -0.84 -22.36 -0.59
C ARG A 129 -1.84 -23.13 -1.45
N LYS A 130 -2.94 -23.57 -0.84
CA LYS A 130 -4.01 -24.33 -1.49
C LYS A 130 -4.78 -23.49 -2.51
N PHE A 131 -5.16 -22.27 -2.14
CA PHE A 131 -5.99 -21.39 -2.96
C PHE A 131 -5.21 -20.31 -3.71
N LYS A 132 -3.87 -20.36 -3.64
CA LYS A 132 -2.94 -19.41 -4.29
C LYS A 132 -3.17 -17.95 -3.88
N ILE A 133 -3.63 -17.74 -2.65
CA ILE A 133 -3.85 -16.42 -2.07
C ILE A 133 -2.51 -15.74 -1.80
N LYS A 134 -2.45 -14.42 -2.03
CA LYS A 134 -1.25 -13.59 -1.84
C LYS A 134 -1.38 -12.62 -0.67
N ALA A 135 -2.60 -12.27 -0.29
CA ALA A 135 -2.90 -11.32 0.76
C ALA A 135 -4.19 -11.72 1.50
N PHE A 136 -4.27 -11.29 2.75
CA PHE A 136 -5.46 -11.42 3.57
C PHE A 136 -5.91 -10.02 4.00
N ASP A 137 -7.22 -9.81 4.06
CA ASP A 137 -7.80 -8.57 4.56
C ASP A 137 -9.13 -8.87 5.26
N VAL A 138 -9.44 -8.14 6.33
CA VAL A 138 -10.61 -8.35 7.17
C VAL A 138 -11.83 -7.56 6.70
N ASP A 139 -11.65 -6.47 5.96
CA ASP A 139 -12.65 -5.39 5.87
C ASP A 139 -13.35 -5.25 4.52
N PHE A 140 -13.43 -6.31 3.72
CA PHE A 140 -14.05 -6.24 2.38
C PHE A 140 -15.17 -7.26 2.13
N GLN A 141 -15.38 -8.20 3.05
CA GLN A 141 -16.39 -9.26 2.90
C GLN A 141 -17.80 -8.70 2.64
N THR A 142 -18.24 -7.73 3.45
CA THR A 142 -19.58 -7.11 3.34
C THR A 142 -19.76 -6.34 2.03
N VAL A 143 -18.68 -5.76 1.50
CA VAL A 143 -18.68 -5.08 0.19
C VAL A 143 -18.90 -6.10 -0.92
N ILE A 144 -18.19 -7.23 -0.89
CA ILE A 144 -18.38 -8.31 -1.86
C ILE A 144 -19.79 -8.88 -1.79
N GLU A 145 -20.31 -9.13 -0.59
CA GLU A 145 -21.68 -9.60 -0.39
C GLU A 145 -22.71 -8.63 -1.00
N SER A 146 -22.51 -7.33 -0.85
CA SER A 146 -23.36 -6.30 -1.46
C SER A 146 -23.26 -6.27 -2.99
N ILE A 147 -22.05 -6.40 -3.56
CA ILE A 147 -21.84 -6.49 -5.01
C ILE A 147 -22.60 -7.68 -5.59
N LEU A 148 -22.48 -8.86 -4.95
CA LEU A 148 -23.17 -10.08 -5.35
C LEU A 148 -24.69 -9.96 -5.19
N GLY A 149 -25.17 -9.40 -4.07
CA GLY A 149 -26.58 -9.20 -3.80
C GLY A 149 -27.26 -8.24 -4.79
N ASN A 150 -26.54 -7.21 -5.23
CA ASN A 150 -27.01 -6.25 -6.22
C ASN A 150 -26.78 -6.69 -7.68
N ARG A 151 -26.31 -7.92 -7.90
CA ARG A 151 -26.04 -8.50 -9.24
C ARG A 151 -25.10 -7.65 -10.09
N ILE A 152 -24.15 -6.97 -9.44
CA ILE A 152 -23.06 -6.30 -10.14
C ILE A 152 -22.13 -7.38 -10.69
N ASN A 153 -22.09 -7.51 -12.02
CA ASN A 153 -21.39 -8.58 -12.72
C ASN A 153 -19.94 -8.22 -13.09
N SER A 154 -19.58 -6.94 -13.04
CA SER A 154 -18.24 -6.45 -13.35
C SER A 154 -17.72 -5.59 -12.19
N TRP A 155 -16.66 -6.08 -11.54
CA TRP A 155 -16.02 -5.41 -10.44
C TRP A 155 -14.55 -5.87 -10.33
N THR A 156 -13.75 -5.07 -9.64
CA THR A 156 -12.37 -5.43 -9.30
C THR A 156 -12.04 -4.89 -7.90
N LEU A 157 -11.21 -5.62 -7.18
CA LEU A 157 -10.68 -5.24 -5.87
C LEU A 157 -9.20 -4.86 -6.03
N VAL A 158 -8.84 -3.65 -5.60
CA VAL A 158 -7.46 -3.15 -5.56
C VAL A 158 -7.06 -2.99 -4.10
N ARG A 159 -5.95 -3.62 -3.68
CA ARG A 159 -5.47 -3.56 -2.29
C ARG A 159 -3.97 -3.32 -2.22
N GLY A 160 -3.55 -2.39 -1.38
CA GLY A 160 -2.15 -2.22 -1.01
C GLY A 160 -1.79 -3.17 0.13
N ILE A 161 -0.66 -3.86 0.01
CA ILE A 161 -0.13 -4.72 1.07
C ILE A 161 0.67 -3.84 2.03
N CYS A 162 0.31 -3.82 3.31
CA CYS A 162 0.98 -3.01 4.33
C CYS A 162 1.66 -3.83 5.42
N ASP A 163 1.44 -5.14 5.44
CA ASP A 163 2.05 -6.09 6.38
C ASP A 163 2.11 -7.50 5.76
N TYR A 164 2.69 -8.45 6.50
CA TYR A 164 2.76 -9.87 6.12
C TYR A 164 1.70 -10.72 6.85
N GLY A 165 0.60 -10.08 7.29
CA GLY A 165 -0.53 -10.69 7.99
C GLY A 165 -0.24 -11.16 9.42
N ASP A 166 0.89 -10.71 9.99
CA ASP A 166 1.35 -10.98 11.35
C ASP A 166 0.97 -9.86 12.34
N GLY A 167 0.32 -8.80 11.86
CA GLY A 167 0.02 -7.62 12.67
C GLY A 167 1.28 -6.85 13.08
N THR A 168 2.33 -6.88 12.25
CA THR A 168 3.62 -6.20 12.48
C THR A 168 3.50 -4.77 13.00
N LYS A 169 4.44 -4.41 13.88
CA LYS A 169 4.57 -3.09 14.53
C LYS A 169 4.77 -1.91 13.56
N ASN A 170 5.03 -2.18 12.28
CA ASN A 170 5.31 -1.16 11.27
C ASN A 170 4.12 -0.91 10.34
N LYS A 171 2.97 -1.55 10.59
CA LYS A 171 1.77 -1.35 9.77
C LYS A 171 1.39 0.13 9.64
N GLU A 172 1.49 0.90 10.71
CA GLU A 172 1.17 2.33 10.71
C GLU A 172 2.06 3.13 9.76
N ASP A 173 3.33 2.75 9.59
CA ASP A 173 4.26 3.39 8.66
C ASP A 173 4.00 2.97 7.21
N TRP A 174 3.68 1.69 6.99
CA TRP A 174 3.50 1.14 5.64
C TRP A 174 2.11 1.34 5.07
N GLN A 175 1.09 1.50 5.91
CA GLN A 175 -0.31 1.61 5.49
C GLN A 175 -0.60 2.82 4.60
N PRO A 176 -0.13 4.05 4.90
CA PRO A 176 -0.39 5.20 4.03
C PRO A 176 0.29 5.02 2.66
N PHE A 177 1.56 4.60 2.63
CA PHE A 177 2.27 4.30 1.38
C PHE A 177 1.53 3.23 0.56
N ALA A 178 1.13 2.12 1.18
CA ALA A 178 0.39 1.05 0.51
C ALA A 178 -0.97 1.54 -0.03
N ALA A 179 -1.68 2.40 0.71
CA ALA A 179 -2.93 3.01 0.27
C ALA A 179 -2.73 3.92 -0.95
N LEU A 180 -1.65 4.73 -0.96
CA LEU A 180 -1.30 5.55 -2.13
C LEU A 180 -1.05 4.67 -3.36
N GLN A 181 -0.28 3.57 -3.22
CA GLN A 181 -0.01 2.66 -4.33
C GLN A 181 -1.30 2.04 -4.89
N ALA A 182 -2.23 1.61 -4.02
CA ALA A 182 -3.53 1.10 -4.45
C ALA A 182 -4.37 2.16 -5.18
N ALA A 183 -4.38 3.40 -4.66
CA ALA A 183 -5.09 4.52 -5.30
C ALA A 183 -4.53 4.86 -6.68
N LEU A 184 -3.20 4.79 -6.86
CA LEU A 184 -2.56 4.99 -8.16
C LEU A 184 -2.99 3.91 -9.16
N VAL A 185 -2.99 2.63 -8.76
CA VAL A 185 -3.49 1.55 -9.63
C VAL A 185 -4.96 1.77 -9.99
N ALA A 186 -5.80 2.14 -9.03
CA ALA A 186 -7.21 2.46 -9.30
C ALA A 186 -7.37 3.63 -10.28
N LYS A 187 -6.59 4.71 -10.11
CA LYS A 187 -6.56 5.85 -11.05
C LYS A 187 -6.18 5.39 -12.45
N MET A 188 -5.13 4.57 -12.58
CA MET A 188 -4.67 4.05 -13.86
C MET A 188 -5.74 3.22 -14.56
N ILE A 189 -6.44 2.34 -13.83
CA ILE A 189 -7.56 1.56 -14.36
C ILE A 189 -8.65 2.50 -14.87
N VAL A 190 -9.11 3.44 -14.05
CA VAL A 190 -10.18 4.39 -14.42
C VAL A 190 -9.81 5.21 -15.64
N CYS A 191 -8.57 5.72 -15.71
CA CYS A 191 -8.10 6.50 -16.86
C CYS A 191 -7.99 5.68 -18.16
N LYS A 192 -7.91 4.35 -18.07
CA LYS A 192 -7.87 3.45 -19.22
C LYS A 192 -9.23 2.89 -19.62
N LEU A 193 -10.27 3.09 -18.80
CA LEU A 193 -11.62 2.69 -19.17
C LEU A 193 -12.10 3.49 -20.39
N PRO A 194 -12.80 2.84 -21.35
CA PRO A 194 -13.40 3.54 -22.47
C PRO A 194 -14.34 4.64 -21.98
N THR A 195 -14.20 5.85 -22.51
CA THR A 195 -15.22 6.88 -22.30
C THR A 195 -16.40 6.56 -23.20
N PHE A 196 -17.58 6.39 -22.60
CA PHE A 196 -18.81 6.35 -23.39
C PHE A 196 -19.00 7.73 -24.02
N LYS A 197 -18.76 7.85 -25.33
CA LYS A 197 -19.38 8.93 -26.09
C LYS A 197 -20.86 8.59 -26.18
N GLN A 198 -21.72 9.40 -25.57
CA GLN A 198 -23.12 9.43 -25.96
C GLN A 198 -23.13 9.91 -27.41
N ASP A 199 -23.22 8.98 -28.35
CA ASP A 199 -23.62 9.34 -29.70
C ASP A 199 -24.98 10.02 -29.59
N SER A 200 -25.05 11.21 -30.15
CA SER A 200 -26.20 12.10 -30.10
C SER A 200 -27.44 11.42 -30.68
N VAL A 201 -28.19 10.71 -29.84
CA VAL A 201 -29.55 10.24 -30.11
C VAL A 201 -30.49 11.44 -30.00
N LEU A 202 -30.41 12.37 -30.95
CA LEU A 202 -31.49 13.32 -31.30
C LEU A 202 -31.22 13.85 -32.73
N LYS A 203 -31.34 12.97 -33.72
CA LYS A 203 -31.71 13.35 -35.08
C LYS A 203 -32.80 12.40 -35.55
N ASN A 204 -34.05 12.84 -35.37
CA ASN A 204 -35.19 12.65 -36.27
C ASN A 204 -36.35 13.47 -35.73
#